data_AF-A0A836X256-F1
#
_entry.id   AF-A0A836X256-F1
#
_cell.length_a   1.000
_cell.length_b   1.000
_cell.length_c   1.000
_cell.angle_alpha   90.00
_cell.angle_beta   90.00
_cell.angle_gamma   90.00
#
_symmetry.space_group_name_H-M   'P 1'
#
loop_
_entity.id
_entity.type
_entity.pdbx_description
1 polymer ?
#
loop_
_entity_poly.entity_id
_entity_poly.type
_entity_poly.pdbx_seq_one_letter_code
_entity_poly.pdbx_strand_id
1 'polypeptide(L)'
;MRSGELCRGKKISGSIQGADRGWEKLTKKHPNILGDHSSNVIGVMLNGDQQYYRLRVGPKSDKEASQQLCQSLKDQGQNCWIVRH
;
A
#
# COMPACT_ATOMS: atom_id res chain seq x y z
N MET A 1 3.58 -24.87 4.01
CA MET A 1 3.38 -24.29 2.67
C MET A 1 3.94 -22.88 2.66
N ARG A 2 5.01 -22.66 1.88
CA ARG A 2 5.76 -21.41 1.73
C ARG A 2 5.21 -20.60 0.55
N SER A 3 4.90 -19.33 0.77
CA SER A 3 4.77 -18.23 -0.22
C SER A 3 4.24 -17.03 0.53
N GLY A 4 4.75 -15.81 0.47
CA GLY A 4 5.76 -15.15 -0.35
C GLY A 4 5.73 -13.67 0.11
N GLU A 5 6.78 -12.93 -0.20
CA GLU A 5 7.03 -11.56 0.27
C GLU A 5 5.81 -10.60 0.31
N LEU A 6 5.44 -10.15 1.50
CA LEU A 6 4.75 -8.88 1.73
C LEU A 6 5.67 -8.02 2.58
N CYS A 7 6.45 -7.17 1.91
CA CYS A 7 7.34 -6.14 2.45
C CYS A 7 8.13 -6.55 3.71
N ARG A 8 9.47 -6.53 3.64
CA ARG A 8 10.27 -6.38 4.88
C ARG A 8 9.84 -5.09 5.59
N GLY A 9 8.86 -5.20 6.49
CA GLY A 9 8.15 -4.03 6.99
C GLY A 9 6.78 -4.30 7.62
N LYS A 10 6.56 -5.49 8.22
CA LYS A 10 5.54 -5.77 9.25
C LYS A 10 4.07 -5.77 8.76
N LYS A 11 3.35 -6.85 9.09
CA LYS A 11 1.88 -7.03 8.97
C LYS A 11 1.13 -5.69 8.88
N ILE A 12 0.56 -5.42 7.71
CA ILE A 12 -0.31 -4.27 7.47
C ILE A 12 -1.53 -4.42 8.38
N SER A 13 -1.71 -3.41 9.21
CA SER A 13 -2.42 -3.42 10.47
C SER A 13 -3.74 -4.20 10.55
N GLY A 14 -3.97 -4.85 11.69
CA GLY A 14 -5.30 -5.36 12.10
C GLY A 14 -6.30 -4.24 12.43
N SER A 15 -5.96 -2.98 12.18
CA SER A 15 -6.78 -1.79 12.46
C SER A 15 -6.47 -0.65 11.48
N ILE A 16 -7.47 0.19 11.16
CA ILE A 16 -7.34 1.38 10.30
C ILE A 16 -6.17 2.27 10.73
N GLN A 17 -6.03 2.51 12.04
CA GLN A 17 -5.00 3.38 12.61
C GLN A 17 -3.57 2.93 12.28
N GLY A 18 -3.31 1.62 12.23
CA GLY A 18 -1.97 1.14 11.87
C GLY A 18 -1.70 1.18 10.37
N ALA A 19 -2.75 1.13 9.52
CA ALA A 19 -2.60 1.39 8.09
C ALA A 19 -2.28 2.87 7.84
N ASP A 20 -2.93 3.76 8.57
CA ASP A 20 -2.69 5.22 8.51
C ASP A 20 -1.28 5.59 8.97
N ARG A 21 -0.83 5.07 10.13
CA ARG A 21 0.56 5.22 10.58
C ARG A 21 1.58 4.64 9.60
N GLY A 22 1.21 3.58 8.90
CA GLY A 22 2.01 3.00 7.82
C GLY A 22 2.18 3.98 6.65
N TRP A 23 1.09 4.63 6.25
CA TRP A 23 1.08 5.68 5.24
C TRP A 23 1.92 6.88 5.63
N GLU A 24 1.77 7.39 6.85
CA GLU A 24 2.57 8.52 7.33
C GLU A 24 4.08 8.21 7.26
N LYS A 25 4.48 7.01 7.71
CA LYS A 25 5.89 6.58 7.66
C LYS A 25 6.39 6.47 6.22
N LEU A 26 5.57 5.94 5.33
CA LEU A 26 5.92 5.76 3.93
C LEU A 26 6.07 7.12 3.22
N THR A 27 5.13 8.03 3.46
CA THR A 27 5.12 9.38 2.87
C THR A 27 6.27 10.22 3.42
N LYS A 28 6.60 10.11 4.71
CA LYS A 28 7.78 10.77 5.30
C LYS A 28 9.09 10.25 4.73
N LYS A 29 9.15 8.95 4.39
CA LYS A 29 10.36 8.33 3.81
C LYS A 29 10.51 8.64 2.33
N HIS A 30 9.40 8.76 1.60
CA HIS A 30 9.35 8.96 0.15
C HIS A 30 8.48 10.16 -0.25
N PRO A 31 8.79 11.37 0.25
CA PRO A 31 7.94 12.54 0.01
C PRO A 31 7.86 12.91 -1.47
N ASN A 32 8.93 12.67 -2.24
CA ASN A 32 8.98 12.94 -3.68
C ASN A 32 8.09 12.01 -4.52
N ILE A 33 7.65 10.87 -3.97
CA ILE A 33 6.86 9.85 -4.68
C ILE A 33 5.41 9.89 -4.21
N LEU A 34 5.18 10.15 -2.92
CA LEU A 34 3.86 10.04 -2.28
C LEU A 34 3.32 11.36 -1.74
N GLY A 35 4.10 12.44 -1.72
CA GLY A 35 3.70 13.72 -1.12
C GLY A 35 2.46 14.33 -1.78
N ASP A 36 2.31 14.17 -3.09
CA ASP A 36 1.15 14.63 -3.87
C ASP A 36 0.06 13.56 -3.97
N HIS A 37 0.12 12.50 -3.17
CA HIS A 37 -0.83 11.39 -3.22
C HIS A 37 -1.55 11.24 -1.88
N SER A 38 -2.75 10.65 -1.94
CA SER A 38 -3.55 10.37 -0.75
C SER A 38 -3.60 8.87 -0.48
N SER A 39 -3.69 8.47 0.78
CA SER A 39 -3.98 7.09 1.15
C SER A 39 -5.46 6.77 0.92
N ASN A 40 -5.72 5.54 0.53
CA ASN A 40 -7.04 4.93 0.60
C ASN A 40 -6.91 3.60 1.35
N VAL A 41 -7.49 3.53 2.55
CA VAL A 41 -7.43 2.33 3.40
C VAL A 41 -8.71 1.53 3.21
N ILE A 42 -8.57 0.28 2.76
CA ILE A 42 -9.70 -0.61 2.47
C ILE A 42 -9.64 -1.83 3.37
N GLY A 43 -10.73 -2.06 4.12
CA GLY A 43 -10.94 -3.28 4.90
C GLY A 43 -11.27 -4.46 3.99
N VAL A 44 -10.63 -5.60 4.20
CA VAL A 44 -10.84 -6.84 3.46
C VAL A 44 -10.92 -7.98 4.46
N MET A 45 -12.00 -8.76 4.43
CA MET A 45 -12.10 -9.98 5.23
C MET A 45 -11.40 -11.12 4.52
N LEU A 46 -10.48 -11.79 5.20
CA LEU A 46 -9.89 -13.05 4.72
C LEU A 46 -10.59 -14.19 5.45
N ASN A 47 -11.29 -15.03 4.68
CA ASN A 47 -11.85 -16.32 5.13
C ASN A 47 -12.68 -16.26 6.42
N GLY A 48 -13.56 -15.26 6.54
CA GLY A 48 -14.62 -15.23 7.57
C GLY A 48 -14.22 -14.73 8.96
N ASP A 49 -12.97 -14.93 9.40
CA ASP A 49 -12.59 -14.67 10.80
C ASP A 49 -11.61 -13.51 11.02
N GLN A 50 -11.01 -12.94 9.96
CA GLN A 50 -10.04 -11.87 10.15
C GLN A 50 -10.13 -10.75 9.12
N GLN A 51 -10.43 -9.55 9.62
CA GLN A 51 -10.42 -8.31 8.87
C GLN A 51 -9.01 -7.73 8.79
N TYR A 52 -8.56 -7.43 7.59
CA TYR A 52 -7.28 -6.79 7.29
C TYR A 52 -7.49 -5.47 6.59
N TYR A 53 -6.59 -4.51 6.82
CA TYR A 53 -6.66 -3.22 6.16
C TYR A 53 -5.53 -3.10 5.13
N ARG A 54 -5.90 -2.92 3.87
CA ARG A 54 -4.97 -2.68 2.77
C ARG A 54 -4.84 -1.19 2.53
N LEU A 55 -3.60 -0.71 2.50
CA LEU A 55 -3.27 0.65 2.09
C LEU A 55 -3.15 0.72 0.58
N ARG A 56 -3.83 1.68 -0.05
CA ARG A 56 -3.74 1.99 -1.47
C ARG A 56 -3.35 3.45 -1.65
N VAL A 57 -2.73 3.75 -2.79
CA VAL A 57 -2.33 5.11 -3.14
C VAL A 57 -3.33 5.69 -4.12
N GLY A 58 -4.24 6.54 -3.61
CA GLY A 58 -5.22 7.33 -4.34
C GLY A 58 -6.11 6.57 -5.33
N PRO A 59 -7.21 7.18 -5.80
CA PRO A 59 -7.82 6.76 -7.04
C PRO A 59 -6.93 7.26 -8.19
N LYS A 60 -6.29 6.33 -8.90
CA LYS A 60 -5.64 6.61 -10.18
C LYS A 60 -6.57 6.08 -11.27
N SER A 61 -7.21 6.98 -12.01
CA SER A 61 -7.97 6.59 -13.21
C SER A 61 -7.04 6.13 -14.34
N ASP A 62 -5.77 6.54 -14.27
CA ASP A 62 -4.78 6.28 -15.29
C ASP A 62 -3.86 5.11 -14.91
N LYS A 63 -3.80 4.13 -15.81
CA LYS A 63 -2.99 2.93 -15.64
C LYS A 63 -1.50 3.22 -15.73
N GLU A 64 -1.07 4.10 -16.64
CA GLU A 64 0.34 4.46 -16.81
C GLU A 64 0.88 5.20 -15.58
N ALA A 65 0.13 6.17 -15.06
CA ALA A 65 0.45 6.88 -13.83
C ALA A 65 0.57 5.92 -12.64
N SER A 66 -0.29 4.90 -12.58
CA SER A 66 -0.20 3.84 -11.57
C SER A 66 1.05 2.98 -11.74
N GLN A 67 1.43 2.66 -12.99
CA GLN A 67 2.64 1.89 -13.30
C GLN A 67 3.91 2.66 -12.94
N GLN A 68 3.99 3.93 -13.31
CA GLN A 68 5.14 4.80 -12.98
C GLN A 68 5.32 4.94 -11.48
N LEU A 69 4.24 5.25 -10.76
CA LEU A 69 4.25 5.35 -9.30
C LEU A 69 4.71 4.02 -8.66
N CYS A 70 4.18 2.91 -9.15
CA CYS A 70 4.51 1.59 -8.64
C CYS A 70 5.96 1.22 -8.89
N GLN A 71 6.52 1.62 -10.04
CA GLN A 71 7.92 1.45 -10.37
C GLN A 71 8.80 2.29 -9.44
N SER A 72 8.50 3.58 -9.27
CA SER A 72 9.25 4.45 -8.35
C SER A 72 9.29 3.90 -6.93
N LEU A 73 8.18 3.34 -6.42
CA LEU A 73 8.14 2.70 -5.12
C LEU A 73 9.01 1.43 -5.05
N LYS A 74 9.00 0.61 -6.11
CA LYS A 74 9.85 -0.59 -6.21
C LYS A 74 11.32 -0.26 -6.27
N ASP A 75 11.70 0.79 -7.00
CA ASP A 75 13.08 1.27 -7.06
C ASP A 75 13.57 1.73 -5.68
N GLN A 76 12.65 2.19 -4.82
CA GLN A 76 12.91 2.48 -3.41
C GLN A 76 12.76 1.27 -2.46
N GLY A 77 12.71 0.05 -3.02
CA GLY A 77 12.61 -1.21 -2.28
C GLY A 77 11.27 -1.44 -1.58
N GLN A 78 10.21 -0.75 -1.98
CA GLN A 78 8.85 -0.95 -1.46
C GLN A 78 8.09 -1.92 -2.37
N ASN A 79 7.30 -2.85 -1.81
CA ASN A 79 6.41 -3.62 -2.66
C ASN A 79 5.24 -2.73 -3.08
N CYS A 80 4.96 -2.77 -4.38
CA CYS A 80 3.76 -2.19 -4.94
C CYS A 80 3.14 -3.18 -5.93
N TRP A 81 1.81 -3.28 -5.90
CA TRP A 81 1.00 -3.99 -6.87
C TRP A 81 -0.17 -3.12 -7.31
N ILE A 82 -0.48 -3.14 -8.60
CA ILE A 82 -1.62 -2.43 -9.16
C ILE A 82 -2.84 -3.33 -9.05
N VAL A 83 -3.90 -2.83 -8.42
CA VAL A 83 -5.20 -3.50 -8.38
C VAL A 83 -6.10 -2.88 -9.45
N ARG A 84 -6.75 -3.72 -10.26
CA ARG A 84 -7.84 -3.26 -11.12
C ARG A 84 -9.08 -3.04 -10.26
N HIS A 85 -9.79 -1.96 -10.52
CA HIS A 85 -11.11 -1.67 -9.96
C HIS A 85 -12.18 -2.25 -10.87
#